data_AF-A0A6F8ZFR7-F1
#
_entry.id   AF-A0A6F8ZFR7-F1
#
_cell.length_a   1.000
_cell.length_b   1.000
_cell.length_c   1.000
_cell.angle_alpha   90.00
_cell.angle_beta   90.00
_cell.angle_gamma   90.00
#
_symmetry.space_group_name_H-M   'P 1'
#
loop_
_entity.id
_entity.type
_entity.pdbx_description
1 polymer ?
#
loop_
_entity_poly.entity_id
_entity_poly.type
_entity_poly.pdbx_seq_one_letter_code
_entity_poly.pdbx_strand_id
1 'polypeptide(L)'
;MVGTAVVKAAYTSPQVIVIMTLATLAFFSAPLYELTAPWRLVGLGLLLAAALLGMLGLVLATMVFIAVLTGMRSFGTPYFEPWAPFRWQDWKDVLWRVPWADYRTRLSAARPLQRVTGNRPRTQPVHLRRGRQR
;
A
#
# COMPACT_ATOMS: atom_id res chain seq x y z
N MET A 1 -11.95 -20.39 -29.19
CA MET A 1 -13.18 -20.39 -30.02
C MET A 1 -14.10 -19.19 -29.76
N VAL A 2 -14.13 -18.58 -28.56
CA VAL A 2 -14.95 -17.38 -28.31
C VAL A 2 -14.50 -16.14 -29.13
N GLY A 3 -13.18 -15.92 -29.29
CA GLY A 3 -12.65 -14.72 -29.94
C GLY A 3 -13.03 -14.55 -31.42
N THR A 4 -13.05 -15.64 -32.19
CA THR A 4 -13.45 -15.60 -33.61
C THR A 4 -14.95 -15.41 -33.79
N ALA A 5 -15.76 -15.83 -32.81
CA ALA A 5 -17.21 -15.63 -32.81
C ALA A 5 -17.59 -14.17 -32.53
N VAL A 6 -16.91 -13.50 -31.60
CA VAL A 6 -17.13 -12.08 -31.26
C VAL A 6 -16.83 -11.16 -32.46
N VAL A 7 -15.76 -11.45 -33.21
CA VAL A 7 -15.41 -10.71 -34.43
C VAL A 7 -16.46 -10.89 -35.53
N LYS A 8 -16.92 -12.13 -35.74
CA LYS A 8 -17.94 -12.43 -36.76
C LYS A 8 -19.30 -11.82 -36.43
N ALA A 9 -19.64 -11.70 -35.15
CA ALA A 9 -20.90 -11.16 -34.69
C ALA A 9 -20.91 -9.62 -34.58
N ALA A 10 -19.84 -8.93 -34.99
CA ALA A 10 -19.70 -7.47 -34.98
C ALA A 10 -19.98 -6.77 -33.62
N TYR A 11 -20.00 -7.52 -32.51
CA TYR A 11 -20.23 -6.97 -31.18
C TYR A 11 -19.07 -6.11 -30.66
N THR A 12 -17.87 -6.21 -31.25
CA THR A 12 -16.69 -5.48 -30.80
C THR A 12 -15.74 -5.20 -31.96
N SER A 13 -15.14 -4.00 -31.97
CA SER A 13 -14.17 -3.60 -33.00
C SER A 13 -12.86 -4.37 -32.88
N PRO A 14 -12.19 -4.78 -33.98
CA PRO A 14 -10.92 -5.50 -33.93
C PRO A 14 -9.83 -4.80 -33.09
N GLN A 15 -9.79 -3.46 -33.09
CA GLN A 15 -8.83 -2.70 -32.29
C GLN A 15 -9.02 -2.94 -30.77
N VAL A 16 -10.25 -3.03 -30.30
CA VAL A 16 -10.57 -3.24 -28.88
C VAL A 16 -10.09 -4.61 -28.42
N ILE A 17 -10.21 -5.63 -29.27
CA ILE A 17 -9.76 -7.00 -28.98
C ILE A 17 -8.24 -7.02 -28.75
N VAL A 18 -7.46 -6.34 -29.61
CA VAL A 18 -6.01 -6.24 -29.44
C VAL A 18 -5.66 -5.60 -28.09
N ILE A 19 -6.27 -4.45 -27.77
CA ILE A 19 -6.01 -3.73 -26.51
C ILE A 19 -6.36 -4.62 -25.29
N MET A 20 -7.50 -5.31 -25.32
CA MET A 20 -7.93 -6.19 -24.23
C MET A 20 -6.99 -7.38 -24.04
N THR A 21 -6.49 -7.98 -25.13
CA THR A 21 -5.53 -9.10 -25.05
C THR A 21 -4.20 -8.66 -24.44
N LEU A 22 -3.69 -7.50 -24.81
CA LEU A 22 -2.47 -6.92 -24.25
C LEU A 22 -2.64 -6.60 -22.76
N ALA A 23 -3.75 -5.97 -22.38
CA ALA A 23 -4.07 -5.70 -20.98
C ALA A 23 -4.12 -7.01 -20.18
N THR A 24 -4.87 -8.01 -20.65
CA THR A 24 -5.01 -9.31 -19.97
C THR A 24 -3.67 -10.02 -19.81
N LEU A 25 -2.82 -9.98 -20.84
CA LEU A 25 -1.47 -10.55 -20.76
C LEU A 25 -0.61 -9.83 -19.71
N ALA A 26 -0.69 -8.50 -19.64
CA ALA A 26 -0.01 -7.72 -18.61
C ALA A 26 -0.54 -8.04 -17.20
N PHE A 27 -1.85 -8.20 -17.04
CA PHE A 27 -2.47 -8.61 -15.77
C PHE A 27 -2.00 -9.99 -15.32
N PHE A 28 -1.81 -10.95 -16.23
CA PHE A 28 -1.28 -12.27 -15.91
C PHE A 28 0.19 -12.26 -15.51
N SER A 29 0.94 -11.21 -15.88
CA SER A 29 2.34 -11.06 -15.47
C SER A 29 2.51 -10.68 -13.99
N ALA A 30 1.46 -10.19 -13.31
CA ALA A 30 1.52 -9.85 -11.90
C ALA A 30 1.07 -11.05 -11.04
N PRO A 31 1.97 -11.77 -10.33
CA PRO A 31 1.63 -12.95 -9.54
C PRO A 31 0.99 -12.55 -8.19
N LEU A 32 -0.14 -11.85 -8.22
CA LEU A 32 -0.82 -11.29 -7.04
C LEU A 32 -2.02 -12.16 -6.62
N TYR A 33 -1.81 -13.47 -6.50
CA TYR A 33 -2.89 -14.43 -6.20
C TYR A 33 -3.64 -14.07 -4.90
N GLU A 34 -2.91 -13.73 -3.84
CA GLU A 34 -3.48 -13.35 -2.54
C GLU A 34 -4.25 -12.01 -2.58
N LEU A 35 -3.89 -11.10 -3.49
CA LEU A 35 -4.58 -9.81 -3.62
C LEU A 35 -5.80 -9.88 -4.54
N THR A 36 -5.97 -10.98 -5.28
CA THR A 36 -7.04 -11.10 -6.28
C THR A 36 -8.42 -11.17 -5.63
N ALA A 37 -8.57 -11.94 -4.54
CA ALA A 37 -9.82 -12.03 -3.78
C ALA A 37 -10.23 -10.68 -3.16
N PRO A 38 -9.40 -9.99 -2.35
CA PRO A 38 -9.77 -8.71 -1.77
C PRO A 38 -10.01 -7.63 -2.83
N TRP A 39 -9.28 -7.64 -3.95
CA TRP A 39 -9.51 -6.71 -5.06
C TRP A 39 -10.91 -6.87 -5.69
N ARG A 40 -11.40 -8.11 -5.82
CA ARG A 40 -12.77 -8.39 -6.27
C ARG A 40 -13.81 -7.89 -5.27
N LEU A 41 -13.58 -8.08 -3.96
CA LEU A 41 -14.50 -7.58 -2.91
C LEU A 41 -14.59 -6.06 -2.92
N VAL A 42 -13.46 -5.37 -3.04
CA VAL A 42 -13.40 -3.91 -3.15
C VAL A 42 -14.17 -3.44 -4.39
N GLY A 43 -13.88 -4.03 -5.56
CA GLY A 43 -14.59 -3.70 -6.79
C GLY A 43 -16.11 -3.91 -6.69
N LEU A 44 -16.55 -5.01 -6.09
CA LEU A 44 -17.97 -5.27 -5.82
C LEU A 44 -18.58 -4.23 -4.86
N GLY A 45 -17.85 -3.82 -3.82
CA GLY A 45 -18.29 -2.77 -2.90
C GLY A 45 -18.48 -1.42 -3.59
N LEU A 46 -17.51 -0.99 -4.41
CA LEU A 46 -17.64 0.24 -5.21
C LEU A 46 -18.78 0.13 -6.24
N LEU A 47 -18.95 -1.02 -6.89
CA LEU A 47 -20.03 -1.25 -7.85
C LEU A 47 -21.40 -1.15 -7.18
N LEU A 48 -21.57 -1.75 -5.99
CA LEU A 48 -22.83 -1.66 -5.23
C LEU A 48 -23.11 -0.22 -4.79
N ALA A 49 -22.09 0.50 -4.30
CA ALA A 49 -22.25 1.91 -3.93
C ALA A 49 -22.63 2.77 -5.16
N ALA A 50 -22.00 2.53 -6.32
CA ALA A 50 -22.33 3.20 -7.57
C ALA A 50 -23.71 2.81 -8.11
N ALA A 51 -24.15 1.57 -7.90
CA ALA A 51 -25.48 1.13 -8.33
C ALA A 51 -26.61 1.75 -7.48
N LEU A 52 -26.38 1.97 -6.18
CA LEU A 52 -27.38 2.55 -5.27
C LEU A 52 -27.46 4.08 -5.34
N LEU A 53 -26.31 4.76 -5.42
CA LEU A 53 -26.21 6.23 -5.33
C LEU A 53 -25.67 6.88 -6.62
N GLY A 54 -25.41 6.12 -7.67
CA GLY A 54 -24.84 6.62 -8.92
C GLY A 54 -23.40 7.12 -8.74
N MET A 55 -23.09 8.23 -9.43
CA MET A 55 -21.76 8.86 -9.40
C MET A 55 -21.36 9.35 -7.99
N LEU A 56 -22.34 9.79 -7.18
CA LEU A 56 -22.11 10.19 -5.79
C LEU A 56 -21.60 9.01 -4.94
N GLY A 57 -22.20 7.83 -5.12
CA GLY A 57 -21.78 6.60 -4.45
C GLY A 57 -20.35 6.21 -4.81
N LEU A 58 -19.97 6.37 -6.07
CA LEU A 58 -18.61 6.10 -6.53
C LEU A 58 -17.61 7.01 -5.82
N VAL A 59 -17.83 8.33 -5.81
CA VAL A 59 -16.90 9.29 -5.17
C VAL A 59 -16.75 9.01 -3.68
N LEU A 60 -17.87 8.82 -2.97
CA LEU A 60 -17.87 8.55 -1.54
C LEU A 60 -17.20 7.20 -1.21
N ALA A 61 -17.55 6.13 -1.93
CA ALA A 61 -16.93 4.82 -1.74
C ALA A 61 -15.42 4.86 -2.01
N THR A 62 -14.98 5.62 -3.00
CA THR A 62 -13.55 5.78 -3.30
C THR A 62 -12.83 6.56 -2.19
N MET A 63 -13.43 7.62 -1.64
CA MET A 63 -12.86 8.34 -0.49
C MET A 63 -12.72 7.42 0.74
N VAL A 64 -13.76 6.66 1.06
CA VAL A 64 -13.74 5.71 2.19
C VAL A 64 -12.68 4.63 1.96
N PHE A 65 -12.57 4.10 0.74
CA PHE A 65 -11.57 3.11 0.39
C PHE A 65 -10.15 3.63 0.62
N ILE A 66 -9.85 4.86 0.19
CA ILE A 66 -8.55 5.51 0.45
C ILE A 66 -8.31 5.70 1.95
N ALA A 67 -9.32 6.12 2.71
CA ALA A 67 -9.19 6.27 4.16
C ALA A 67 -8.85 4.94 4.86
N VAL A 68 -9.51 3.85 4.47
CA VAL A 68 -9.21 2.50 4.98
C VAL A 68 -7.77 2.08 4.66
N LEU A 69 -7.30 2.37 3.45
CA LEU A 69 -5.92 2.07 3.05
C LEU A 69 -4.87 2.82 3.88
N THR A 70 -5.14 4.07 4.27
CA THR A 70 -4.24 4.83 5.16
C THR A 70 -4.20 4.28 6.60
N GLY A 71 -5.28 3.62 7.03
CA GLY A 71 -5.37 2.95 8.34
C GLY A 71 -4.65 1.60 8.38
N MET A 72 -4.48 0.94 7.23
CA MET A 72 -3.72 -0.31 7.13
C MET A 72 -2.22 -0.01 7.27
N ARG A 73 -1.61 -0.53 8.35
CA ARG A 73 -0.18 -0.43 8.61
C ARG A 73 0.54 -1.63 7.98
N SER A 74 1.49 -1.36 7.08
CA SER A 74 2.40 -2.36 6.53
C SER A 74 3.73 -2.25 7.28
N PHE A 75 4.15 -3.30 7.98
CA PHE A 75 5.45 -3.36 8.70
C PHE A 75 5.77 -2.13 9.59
N GLY A 76 4.75 -1.54 10.22
CA GLY A 76 4.91 -0.40 11.13
C GLY A 76 4.78 0.98 10.47
N THR A 77 4.65 1.07 9.15
CA THR A 77 4.39 2.33 8.42
C THR A 77 3.05 2.29 7.67
N PRO A 78 2.39 3.43 7.42
CA PRO A 78 1.15 3.46 6.66
C PRO A 78 1.34 2.85 5.27
N TYR A 79 0.41 2.02 4.79
CA TYR A 79 0.46 1.42 3.43
C TYR A 79 0.49 2.49 2.32
N PHE A 80 0.12 3.74 2.65
CA PHE A 80 0.10 4.92 1.80
C PHE A 80 1.32 5.84 1.95
N GLU A 81 2.45 5.41 2.52
CA GLU A 81 3.71 6.18 2.44
C GLU A 81 4.16 6.22 0.95
N PRO A 82 4.30 7.39 0.27
CA PRO A 82 4.60 8.77 0.75
C PRO A 82 3.43 9.78 0.64
N TRP A 83 2.20 9.33 0.38
CA TRP A 83 1.01 10.18 0.40
C TRP A 83 0.56 10.52 1.83
N ALA A 84 0.88 9.65 2.80
CA ALA A 84 0.75 9.89 4.24
C ALA A 84 1.97 9.28 4.96
N PRO A 85 2.92 10.05 5.55
CA PRO A 85 3.03 11.51 5.69
C PRO A 85 3.64 12.16 4.45
N PHE A 86 3.09 13.30 4.04
CA PHE A 86 3.56 14.05 2.87
C PHE A 86 5.00 14.56 3.08
N ARG A 87 5.98 13.78 2.62
CA ARG A 87 7.42 14.08 2.72
C ARG A 87 8.00 14.13 1.31
N TRP A 88 8.20 15.34 0.80
CA TRP A 88 8.73 15.60 -0.55
C TRP A 88 10.09 14.91 -0.83
N GLN A 89 10.84 14.57 0.24
CA GLN A 89 12.10 13.84 0.16
C GLN A 89 11.91 12.36 -0.24
N ASP A 90 10.83 11.72 0.20
CA ASP A 90 10.59 10.28 -0.02
C ASP A 90 9.99 10.00 -1.42
N TRP A 91 9.47 11.03 -2.12
CA TRP A 91 9.00 10.91 -3.50
C TRP A 91 10.12 10.66 -4.51
N LYS A 92 11.34 11.18 -4.24
CA LYS A 92 12.51 10.96 -5.11
C LYS A 92 12.98 9.50 -5.05
N ASP A 93 12.91 8.89 -3.86
CA ASP A 93 13.26 7.48 -3.64
C ASP A 93 12.22 6.49 -4.22
N VAL A 94 10.94 6.90 -4.32
CA VAL A 94 9.88 6.09 -4.95
C VAL A 94 9.95 6.12 -6.48
N LEU A 95 10.22 7.29 -7.08
CA LEU A 95 10.29 7.44 -8.54
C LEU A 95 11.63 6.92 -9.09
N TRP A 96 12.71 7.08 -8.34
CA TRP A 96 14.04 6.60 -8.70
C TRP A 96 14.52 5.57 -7.69
N ARG A 97 14.24 4.30 -7.97
CA ARG A 97 14.62 3.17 -7.09
C ARG A 97 16.14 2.94 -7.17
N VAL A 98 16.89 3.64 -6.32
CA VAL A 98 18.36 3.48 -6.19
C VAL A 98 18.69 2.08 -5.63
N PRO A 99 19.75 1.39 -6.11
CA PRO A 99 20.13 0.06 -5.65
C PRO A 99 20.50 0.03 -4.16
N TRP A 100 20.23 -1.11 -3.51
CA TRP A 100 20.32 -1.33 -2.05
C TRP A 100 21.65 -0.96 -1.39
N ALA A 101 22.72 -0.79 -2.18
CA ALA A 101 24.06 -0.46 -1.69
C ALA A 101 24.23 0.99 -1.21
N ASP A 102 23.37 1.93 -1.65
CA ASP A 102 23.55 3.37 -1.37
C ASP A 102 22.50 3.97 -0.42
N TYR A 103 21.71 3.14 0.27
CA TYR A 103 20.79 3.56 1.34
C TYR A 103 21.57 3.94 2.62
N ARG A 104 22.45 4.95 2.53
CA ARG A 104 23.18 5.52 3.68
C ARG A 104 22.28 6.39 4.57
N THR A 105 21.17 6.88 4.03
CA THR A 105 20.10 7.52 4.79
C THR A 105 18.99 6.51 5.04
N ARG A 106 18.89 6.01 6.28
CA ARG A 106 17.76 5.17 6.70
C ARG A 106 16.46 5.87 6.33
N LEU A 107 15.64 5.19 5.52
CA LEU A 107 14.30 5.60 5.17
C LEU A 107 13.62 6.16 6.43
N SER A 108 13.21 7.41 6.31
CA SER A 108 12.22 8.11 7.11
C SER A 108 11.20 7.21 7.83
N ALA A 109 10.68 6.23 7.10
CA ALA A 109 9.73 5.18 7.49
C ALA A 109 10.27 4.21 8.54
N ALA A 110 11.55 3.86 8.47
CA ALA A 110 12.24 2.96 9.39
C ALA A 110 12.78 3.67 10.63
N ARG A 111 12.43 4.94 10.87
CA ARG A 111 12.75 5.62 12.12
C ARG A 111 11.85 5.04 13.22
N PRO A 112 12.40 4.33 14.23
CA PRO A 112 11.59 3.91 15.35
C PRO A 112 11.04 5.16 16.05
N LEU A 113 9.71 5.25 16.19
CA LEU A 113 9.00 6.32 16.92
C LEU A 113 9.29 6.34 18.43
N GLN A 114 10.38 5.72 18.87
CA GLN A 114 10.87 5.80 20.23
C GLN A 114 12.24 6.49 20.22
N ARG A 115 12.22 7.82 20.05
CA ARG A 115 13.08 8.62 20.91
C ARG A 115 12.60 8.32 22.32
N VAL A 116 13.24 7.36 22.98
CA VAL A 116 13.33 7.35 24.44
C VAL A 116 14.04 8.65 24.79
N THR A 117 13.26 9.74 24.84
CA THR A 117 13.61 10.99 25.47
C THR A 117 14.12 10.61 26.85
N GLY A 118 15.33 11.05 27.15
CA GLY A 118 16.06 10.67 28.34
C GLY A 118 15.20 10.85 29.59
N ASN A 119 15.06 9.75 30.34
CA ASN A 119 15.36 9.69 31.76
C ASN A 119 15.04 8.26 32.22
N ARG A 120 15.96 7.32 31.99
CA ARG A 120 16.04 6.20 32.92
C ARG A 120 16.77 6.77 34.14
N PRO A 121 16.13 7.01 35.29
CA PRO A 121 16.90 7.12 36.52
C PRO A 121 17.74 5.85 36.55
N ARG A 122 19.06 6.03 36.69
CA ARG A 122 20.00 4.95 36.91
C ARG A 122 19.32 4.01 37.90
N THR A 123 18.92 2.82 37.46
CA THR A 123 18.77 1.69 38.36
C THR A 123 20.17 1.48 38.89
N GLN A 124 20.49 2.20 39.96
CA GLN A 124 21.59 1.87 40.83
C GLN A 124 21.27 0.44 41.26
N PRO A 125 22.15 -0.53 40.98
CA PRO A 125 21.98 -1.83 41.59
C PRO A 125 22.03 -1.60 43.10
N VAL A 126 20.93 -1.92 43.78
CA VAL A 126 20.72 -1.82 45.24
C VAL A 126 21.69 -2.73 46.04
N HIS A 127 22.65 -3.37 45.38
CA HIS A 127 23.53 -4.38 45.95
C HIS A 127 24.92 -3.87 46.37
N LEU A 128 25.25 -2.58 46.17
CA LEU A 128 26.56 -2.03 46.58
C LEU A 128 26.52 -1.19 47.86
N ARG A 129 25.45 -1.27 48.66
CA ARG A 129 25.32 -0.59 49.95
C ARG A 129 25.32 -1.52 51.17
N ARG A 130 25.92 -2.71 51.05
CA ARG A 130 26.25 -3.60 52.18
C ARG A 130 27.68 -4.07 52.02
N GLY A 131 28.60 -3.57 52.84
CA GLY A 131 29.99 -4.00 52.83
C GLY A 131 31.03 -2.92 53.19
N ARG A 132 30.60 -1.70 53.52
CA ARG A 132 31.50 -0.65 54.05
C ARG A 132 30.93 0.02 55.30
N GLN A 133 30.59 -0.80 56.29
CA GLN A 133 30.58 -0.44 57.71
C GLN A 133 31.14 -1.69 58.41
N ARG A 134 32.40 -1.60 58.83
CA ARG A 134 32.87 -1.67 60.24
C ARG A 134 32.72 -3.06 60.84
#